data_AF-A0A520B5I4-F1
#
_entry.id   AF-A0A520B5I4-F1
#
_cell.length_a   1.000
_cell.length_b   1.000
_cell.length_c   1.000
_cell.angle_alpha   90.00
_cell.angle_beta   90.00
_cell.angle_gamma   90.00
#
_symmetry.space_group_name_H-M   'P 1'
#
loop_
_entity.id
_entity.type
_entity.pdbx_description
1 polymer ?
#
loop_
_entity_poly.entity_id
_entity_poly.type
_entity_poly.pdbx_seq_one_letter_code
_entity_poly.pdbx_strand_id
1 'polypeptide(L)'
;MTAPLRLDPDRLFPAEARTRDIARALYGSVAMLPIVSPHGHTDPRWFAYDQPWDNAAELLLQPDHYLFRMLYSQGISLEALGIPAHGRPGHADLRAAWRLFADNQHLFRGTPSRLWLDHVFAEVFDFDVALGSDTADLYYDRIGDLLATPGFRPRALYDRFKIELIATTEGA
;
A
#
# COMPACT_ATOMS: atom_id res chain seq x y z
N MET A 1 17.56 -13.96 9.73
CA MET A 1 17.52 -12.68 10.46
C MET A 1 16.67 -11.75 9.63
N THR A 2 15.60 -11.21 10.19
CA THR A 2 14.70 -10.29 9.48
C THR A 2 15.43 -8.99 9.16
N ALA A 3 15.23 -8.44 7.96
CA ALA A 3 15.82 -7.16 7.58
C ALA A 3 15.00 -6.01 8.21
N PRO A 4 15.64 -4.93 8.71
CA PRO A 4 14.90 -3.79 9.23
C PRO A 4 14.23 -2.98 8.11
N LEU A 5 13.01 -2.48 8.34
CA LEU A 5 12.36 -1.49 7.49
C LEU A 5 12.67 -0.09 8.03
N ARG A 6 13.56 0.64 7.36
CA ARG A 6 13.90 2.02 7.71
C ARG A 6 13.79 2.92 6.49
N LEU A 7 12.91 3.91 6.59
CA LEU A 7 12.79 4.93 5.56
C LEU A 7 13.76 6.06 5.86
N ASP A 8 14.66 6.34 4.92
CA ASP A 8 15.50 7.52 5.01
C ASP A 8 14.60 8.78 4.95
N PRO A 9 14.74 9.74 5.89
CA PRO A 9 13.97 10.98 5.87
C PRO A 9 14.27 11.84 4.63
N ASP A 10 15.45 11.68 4.01
CA ASP A 10 15.88 12.37 2.79
C ASP A 10 15.67 11.50 1.53
N ARG A 11 14.87 10.43 1.60
CA ARG A 11 14.56 9.57 0.44
C ARG A 11 14.05 10.41 -0.75
N LEU A 12 14.51 10.05 -1.95
CA LEU A 12 14.24 10.74 -3.22
C LEU A 12 14.95 12.08 -3.42
N PHE A 13 15.62 12.65 -2.40
CA PHE A 13 16.42 13.85 -2.59
C PHE A 13 17.75 13.53 -3.29
N PRO A 14 18.33 14.50 -4.04
CA PRO A 14 19.63 14.33 -4.66
C PRO A 14 20.75 14.00 -3.66
N ALA A 15 21.79 13.32 -4.14
CA ALA A 15 22.94 12.95 -3.32
C ALA A 15 23.87 14.13 -2.99
N GLU A 16 23.91 15.14 -3.85
CA GLU A 16 24.75 16.34 -3.67
C GLU A 16 24.21 17.18 -2.50
N ALA A 17 25.11 17.51 -1.56
CA ALA A 17 24.73 18.05 -0.25
C ALA A 17 23.95 19.36 -0.35
N ARG A 18 24.42 20.33 -1.14
CA ARG A 18 23.75 21.64 -1.25
C ARG A 18 22.36 21.50 -1.85
N THR A 19 22.21 20.67 -2.88
CA THR A 19 20.93 20.41 -3.53
C THR A 19 19.99 19.67 -2.59
N ARG A 20 20.49 18.70 -1.82
CA ARG A 20 19.71 18.00 -0.80
C ARG A 20 19.19 18.95 0.28
N ASP A 21 20.02 19.88 0.74
CA ASP A 21 19.61 20.86 1.75
C ASP A 21 18.50 21.78 1.25
N ILE A 22 18.58 22.21 -0.01
CA ILE A 22 17.52 22.97 -0.66
C ILE A 22 16.23 22.13 -0.77
N ALA A 23 16.34 20.87 -1.20
CA ALA A 23 15.21 19.96 -1.31
C ALA A 23 14.52 19.73 0.05
N ARG A 24 15.31 19.54 1.12
CA ARG A 24 14.82 19.37 2.49
C ARG A 24 14.07 20.60 2.98
N ALA A 25 14.61 21.80 2.74
CA ALA A 25 13.97 23.05 3.14
C ALA A 25 12.63 23.27 2.40
N LEU A 26 12.61 23.03 1.08
CA LEU A 26 11.39 23.15 0.28
C LEU A 26 10.34 22.13 0.69
N TYR A 27 10.71 20.85 0.83
CA TYR A 27 9.80 19.80 1.29
C TYR A 27 9.25 20.11 2.67
N GLY A 28 10.08 20.56 3.62
CA GLY A 28 9.63 20.94 4.96
C GLY A 28 8.55 22.03 4.98
N SER A 29 8.51 22.91 3.96
CA SER A 29 7.47 23.93 3.82
C SER A 29 6.13 23.40 3.30
N VAL A 30 6.11 22.22 2.66
CA VAL A 30 4.92 21.67 1.99
C VAL A 30 4.47 20.30 2.53
N ALA A 31 5.32 19.58 3.28
CA ALA A 31 5.08 18.19 3.69
C ALA A 31 3.81 17.98 4.53
N MET A 32 3.34 19.03 5.22
CA MET A 32 2.17 18.98 6.10
C MET A 32 0.92 19.60 5.49
N LEU A 33 0.98 20.06 4.23
CA LEU A 33 -0.19 20.59 3.53
C LEU A 33 -1.23 19.48 3.29
N PRO A 34 -2.53 19.83 3.25
CA PRO A 34 -3.57 18.87 2.93
C PRO A 34 -3.41 18.26 1.54
N ILE A 35 -3.85 17.01 1.38
CA ILE A 35 -3.84 16.31 0.10
C ILE A 35 -5.06 16.75 -0.72
N VAL A 36 -4.80 17.29 -1.91
CA VAL A 36 -5.81 17.50 -2.94
C VAL A 36 -5.63 16.41 -4.00
N SER A 37 -6.60 15.50 -4.10
CA SER A 37 -6.63 14.40 -5.07
C SER A 37 -7.76 14.63 -6.09
N PRO A 38 -7.53 15.46 -7.12
CA PRO A 38 -8.58 15.96 -8.00
C PRO A 38 -9.05 14.94 -9.05
N HIS A 39 -8.40 13.76 -9.10
CA HIS A 39 -8.78 12.67 -9.99
C HIS A 39 -8.37 11.34 -9.36
N GLY A 40 -9.27 10.37 -9.34
CA GLY A 40 -9.03 9.06 -8.78
C GLY A 40 -10.17 8.07 -9.05
N HIS A 41 -9.93 6.83 -8.61
CA HIS A 41 -10.82 5.69 -8.82
C HIS A 41 -11.10 4.92 -7.52
N THR A 42 -11.03 5.60 -6.37
CA THR A 42 -11.46 5.01 -5.09
C THR A 42 -12.97 4.77 -5.12
N ASP A 43 -13.45 3.74 -4.41
CA ASP A 43 -14.86 3.41 -4.37
C ASP A 43 -15.61 4.39 -3.44
N PRO A 44 -16.57 5.20 -3.92
CA PRO A 44 -17.30 6.14 -3.07
C PRO A 44 -18.09 5.43 -1.95
N ARG A 45 -18.41 4.14 -2.11
CA ARG A 45 -19.09 3.34 -1.10
C ARG A 45 -18.27 3.16 0.18
N TRP A 46 -16.93 3.19 0.10
CA TRP A 46 -16.07 3.12 1.27
C TRP A 46 -16.37 4.26 2.24
N PHE A 47 -16.49 5.49 1.72
CA PHE A 47 -16.78 6.67 2.52
C PHE A 47 -18.27 6.79 2.87
N ALA A 48 -19.17 6.27 2.03
CA ALA A 48 -20.60 6.29 2.31
C ALA A 48 -20.98 5.35 3.48
N TYR A 49 -20.45 4.13 3.49
CA TYR A 49 -20.82 3.09 4.47
C TYR A 49 -19.83 2.93 5.62
N ASP A 50 -18.60 3.43 5.48
CA ASP A 50 -17.55 3.42 6.51
C ASP A 50 -17.29 2.03 7.13
N GLN A 51 -17.43 1.00 6.29
CA GLN A 51 -17.18 -0.40 6.67
C GLN A 51 -15.67 -0.69 6.70
N PRO A 52 -15.21 -1.64 7.52
CA PRO A 52 -13.81 -2.01 7.54
C PRO A 52 -13.46 -2.81 6.28
N TRP A 53 -12.17 -2.88 5.98
CA TRP A 53 -11.64 -3.90 5.07
C TRP A 53 -11.30 -5.17 5.85
N ASP A 54 -11.31 -6.33 5.19
CA ASP A 54 -11.18 -7.61 5.89
C ASP A 54 -9.72 -8.04 6.08
N ASN A 55 -8.87 -7.89 5.06
CA ASN A 55 -7.49 -8.39 5.12
C ASN A 55 -6.50 -7.66 4.19
N ALA A 56 -5.21 -7.94 4.39
CA ALA A 56 -4.12 -7.33 3.64
C ALA A 56 -4.17 -7.61 2.14
N ALA A 57 -4.58 -8.82 1.73
CA ALA A 57 -4.60 -9.20 0.32
C ALA A 57 -5.71 -8.46 -0.43
N GLU A 58 -6.92 -8.40 0.13
CA GLU A 58 -8.05 -7.67 -0.45
C GLU A 58 -7.82 -6.16 -0.53
N LEU A 59 -7.14 -5.58 0.46
CA LEU A 59 -6.88 -4.14 0.45
C LEU A 59 -5.71 -3.75 -0.45
N LEU A 60 -4.59 -4.47 -0.38
CA LEU A 60 -3.31 -4.02 -0.97
C LEU A 60 -2.92 -4.80 -2.23
N LEU A 61 -3.25 -6.09 -2.33
CA LEU A 61 -2.76 -6.94 -3.42
C LEU A 61 -3.77 -7.07 -4.56
N GLN A 62 -5.01 -7.43 -4.25
CA GLN A 62 -6.02 -7.73 -5.26
C GLN A 62 -6.43 -6.54 -6.14
N PRO A 63 -6.64 -5.32 -5.60
CA PRO A 63 -7.08 -4.19 -6.43
C PRO A 63 -5.92 -3.54 -7.19
N ASP A 64 -4.66 -3.78 -6.81
CA ASP A 64 -3.51 -3.09 -7.36
C ASP A 64 -2.87 -3.85 -8.54
N HIS A 65 -3.23 -3.41 -9.75
CA HIS A 65 -2.69 -3.96 -10.98
C HIS A 65 -1.21 -3.71 -11.21
N TYR A 66 -0.55 -2.80 -10.50
CA TYR A 66 0.91 -2.70 -10.55
C TYR A 66 1.56 -3.93 -9.92
N LEU A 67 1.00 -4.43 -8.81
CA LEU A 67 1.55 -5.56 -8.07
C LEU A 67 1.34 -6.88 -8.80
N PHE A 68 0.08 -7.21 -9.11
CA PHE A 68 -0.20 -8.50 -9.74
C PHE A 68 0.33 -8.56 -11.19
N ARG A 69 0.49 -7.43 -11.89
CA ARG A 69 1.16 -7.42 -13.21
C ARG A 69 2.62 -7.82 -13.11
N MET A 70 3.33 -7.38 -12.06
CA MET A 70 4.73 -7.75 -11.85
C MET A 70 4.85 -9.26 -11.59
N LEU A 71 4.02 -9.80 -10.69
CA LEU A 71 3.99 -11.22 -10.36
C LEU A 71 3.59 -12.09 -11.57
N TYR A 72 2.55 -11.68 -12.29
CA TYR A 72 2.10 -12.37 -13.50
C TYR A 72 3.18 -12.42 -14.58
N SER A 73 3.97 -11.35 -14.73
CA SER A 73 5.09 -11.34 -15.68
C SER A 73 6.18 -12.38 -15.37
N GLN A 74 6.24 -12.88 -14.13
CA GLN A 74 7.18 -13.91 -13.69
C GLN A 74 6.55 -15.32 -13.67
N GLY A 75 5.34 -15.48 -14.21
CA GLY A 75 4.67 -16.78 -14.33
C GLY A 75 3.72 -17.13 -13.18
N ILE A 76 3.46 -16.22 -12.25
CA ILE A 76 2.49 -16.42 -11.17
C ILE A 76 1.08 -16.18 -11.71
N SER A 77 0.17 -17.16 -11.58
CA SER A 77 -1.21 -16.99 -12.08
C SER A 77 -2.00 -15.97 -11.25
N LEU A 78 -2.91 -15.25 -11.91
CA LEU A 78 -3.85 -14.35 -11.25
C LEU A 78 -4.76 -15.09 -10.26
N GLU A 79 -5.09 -16.35 -10.56
CA GLU A 79 -5.84 -17.24 -9.67
C GLU A 79 -5.10 -17.47 -8.35
N ALA A 80 -3.79 -17.75 -8.38
CA ALA A 80 -2.99 -17.96 -7.17
C ALA A 80 -2.90 -16.70 -6.29
N LEU A 81 -3.16 -15.52 -6.85
CA LEU A 81 -3.21 -14.24 -6.15
C LEU A 81 -4.64 -13.86 -5.71
N GLY A 82 -5.63 -14.72 -5.98
CA GLY A 82 -7.03 -14.47 -5.67
C GLY A 82 -7.69 -13.39 -6.52
N ILE A 83 -7.06 -12.97 -7.64
CA ILE A 83 -7.61 -11.94 -8.51
C ILE A 83 -8.86 -12.49 -9.22
N PRO A 84 -10.01 -11.79 -9.17
CA PRO A 84 -11.23 -12.24 -9.83
C PRO A 84 -11.05 -12.41 -11.34
N ALA A 85 -11.48 -13.55 -11.88
CA ALA A 85 -11.54 -13.78 -13.32
C ALA A 85 -12.98 -13.52 -13.82
N HIS A 86 -13.13 -12.60 -14.79
CA HIS A 86 -14.44 -12.26 -15.37
C HIS A 86 -15.52 -11.89 -14.33
N GLY A 87 -15.12 -11.19 -13.26
CA GLY A 87 -16.02 -10.78 -12.17
C GLY A 87 -16.42 -11.90 -11.20
N ARG A 88 -15.82 -13.10 -11.31
CA ARG A 88 -16.00 -14.18 -10.33
C ARG A 88 -14.83 -14.19 -9.34
N PRO A 89 -15.10 -14.17 -8.02
CA PRO A 89 -14.04 -14.29 -7.02
C PRO A 89 -13.19 -15.55 -7.26
N GLY A 90 -11.88 -15.41 -7.14
CA GLY A 90 -10.99 -16.57 -7.08
C GLY A 90 -11.24 -17.39 -5.81
N HIS A 91 -10.92 -18.68 -5.83
CA HIS A 91 -11.05 -19.57 -4.66
C HIS A 91 -9.74 -19.68 -3.87
N ALA A 92 -8.81 -18.74 -4.07
CA ALA A 92 -7.50 -18.81 -3.45
C ALA A 92 -7.58 -18.50 -1.95
N ASP A 93 -6.76 -19.20 -1.18
CA ASP A 93 -6.44 -18.79 0.19
C ASP A 93 -5.68 -17.46 0.13
N LEU A 94 -6.32 -16.40 0.65
CA LEU A 94 -5.78 -15.04 0.62
C LEU A 94 -4.50 -14.88 1.45
N ARG A 95 -4.33 -15.70 2.49
CA ARG A 95 -3.07 -15.75 3.23
C ARG A 95 -1.98 -16.39 2.39
N ALA A 96 -2.30 -17.45 1.64
CA ALA A 96 -1.35 -18.04 0.69
C ALA A 96 -0.98 -17.07 -0.45
N ALA A 97 -1.96 -16.32 -0.98
CA ALA A 97 -1.71 -15.26 -1.96
C ALA A 97 -0.79 -14.16 -1.41
N TRP A 98 -0.99 -13.75 -0.15
CA TRP A 98 -0.12 -12.79 0.52
C TRP A 98 1.30 -13.33 0.73
N ARG A 99 1.46 -14.58 1.15
CA ARG A 99 2.77 -15.24 1.27
C ARG A 99 3.49 -15.27 -0.08
N LEU A 100 2.76 -15.60 -1.16
CA LEU A 100 3.32 -15.60 -2.51
C LEU A 100 3.80 -14.20 -2.93
N PHE A 101 3.05 -13.15 -2.60
CA PHE A 101 3.50 -11.77 -2.80
C PHE A 101 4.73 -11.40 -1.94
N ALA A 102 4.78 -11.86 -0.69
CA ALA A 102 5.90 -11.63 0.22
C ALA A 102 7.20 -12.30 -0.27
N ASP A 103 7.11 -13.54 -0.74
CA ASP A 103 8.23 -14.31 -1.32
C ASP A 103 8.84 -13.61 -2.54
N ASN A 104 8.01 -12.87 -3.26
CA ASN A 104 8.37 -12.20 -4.51
C ASN A 104 8.64 -10.69 -4.34
N GLN A 105 8.79 -10.20 -3.11
CA GLN A 105 9.11 -8.78 -2.86
C GLN A 105 10.37 -8.26 -3.56
N HIS A 106 11.32 -9.16 -3.83
CA HIS A 106 12.56 -8.83 -4.51
C HIS A 106 12.34 -8.31 -5.95
N LEU A 107 11.23 -8.67 -6.61
CA LEU A 107 10.89 -8.22 -7.96
C LEU A 107 10.60 -6.71 -8.04
N PHE A 108 10.20 -6.10 -6.92
CA PHE A 108 9.85 -4.69 -6.88
C PHE A 108 11.05 -3.77 -6.63
N ARG A 109 12.26 -4.31 -6.47
CA ARG A 109 13.48 -3.51 -6.26
C ARG A 109 13.71 -2.54 -7.41
N GLY A 110 13.83 -1.25 -7.10
CA GLY A 110 13.99 -0.18 -8.09
C GLY A 110 12.66 0.29 -8.74
N THR A 111 11.52 -0.29 -8.37
CA THR A 111 10.20 0.14 -8.85
C THR A 111 9.57 1.15 -7.89
N PRO A 112 8.67 2.02 -8.36
CA PRO A 112 7.92 2.92 -7.48
C PRO A 112 7.01 2.18 -6.49
N SER A 113 6.49 0.99 -6.85
CA SER A 113 5.66 0.17 -5.95
C SER A 113 6.41 -0.20 -4.67
N ARG A 114 7.73 -0.43 -4.73
CA ARG A 114 8.52 -0.66 -3.51
C ARG A 114 8.55 0.57 -2.60
N LEU A 115 8.68 1.77 -3.17
CA LEU A 115 8.66 3.02 -2.40
C LEU A 115 7.30 3.24 -1.74
N TRP A 116 6.21 3.03 -2.48
CA TRP A 116 4.86 3.21 -1.98
C TRP A 116 4.50 2.21 -0.88
N LEU A 117 4.80 0.92 -1.09
CA LEU A 117 4.52 -0.12 -0.10
C LEU A 117 5.36 0.04 1.16
N ASP A 118 6.66 0.30 1.03
CA ASP A 118 7.51 0.53 2.20
C ASP A 118 7.05 1.75 3.02
N HIS A 119 6.53 2.80 2.35
CA HIS A 119 5.87 3.94 3.02
C HIS A 119 4.60 3.52 3.75
N VAL A 120 3.70 2.78 3.09
CA VAL A 120 2.47 2.27 3.72
C VAL A 120 2.79 1.39 4.93
N PHE A 121 3.75 0.49 4.80
CA PHE A 121 4.14 -0.42 5.88
C PHE A 121 4.75 0.31 7.07
N ALA A 122 5.70 1.24 6.84
CA ALA A 122 6.36 1.94 7.94
C ALA A 122 5.48 3.04 8.56
N GLU A 123 4.81 3.88 7.75
CA GLU A 123 4.15 5.09 8.25
C GLU A 123 2.67 4.87 8.59
N VAL A 124 1.99 3.97 7.85
CA VAL A 124 0.54 3.74 8.04
C VAL A 124 0.30 2.61 9.04
N PHE A 125 1.00 1.48 8.87
CA PHE A 125 0.85 0.27 9.70
C PHE A 125 1.93 0.09 10.79
N ASP A 126 2.95 0.95 10.81
CA ASP A 126 3.99 1.00 11.85
C ASP A 126 4.83 -0.29 11.94
N PHE A 127 5.27 -0.81 10.79
CA PHE A 127 6.23 -1.91 10.72
C PHE A 127 7.69 -1.41 10.79
N ASP A 128 8.52 -2.11 11.55
CA ASP A 128 9.97 -1.87 11.71
C ASP A 128 10.86 -2.97 11.08
N VAL A 129 10.24 -4.04 10.57
CA VAL A 129 10.86 -5.14 9.83
C VAL A 129 10.33 -5.16 8.41
N ALA A 130 11.18 -5.48 7.43
CA ALA A 130 10.79 -5.50 6.03
C ALA A 130 9.91 -6.71 5.68
N LEU A 131 8.99 -6.54 4.74
CA LEU A 131 8.20 -7.63 4.17
C LEU A 131 9.10 -8.59 3.38
N GLY A 132 9.01 -9.88 3.72
CA GLY A 132 9.65 -11.00 3.05
C GLY A 132 9.00 -12.32 3.48
N SER A 133 9.52 -13.44 2.98
CA SER A 133 8.99 -14.78 3.25
C SER A 133 8.82 -15.08 4.74
N ASP A 134 9.77 -14.67 5.57
CA ASP A 134 9.80 -14.93 7.01
C ASP A 134 8.93 -13.97 7.83
N THR A 135 8.47 -12.86 7.25
CA THR A 135 7.60 -11.87 7.89
C THR A 135 6.19 -11.82 7.30
N ALA A 136 5.89 -12.65 6.30
CA ALA A 136 4.62 -12.63 5.57
C ALA A 136 3.39 -12.73 6.48
N ASP A 137 3.36 -13.71 7.38
CA ASP A 137 2.22 -13.93 8.28
C ASP A 137 2.10 -12.83 9.35
N LEU A 138 3.23 -12.36 9.89
CA LEU A 138 3.25 -11.20 10.78
C LEU A 138 2.57 -10.00 10.13
N TYR A 139 2.89 -9.74 8.86
CA TYR A 139 2.28 -8.66 8.10
C TYR A 139 0.80 -8.85 7.88
N TYR A 140 0.39 -10.05 7.44
CA TYR A 140 -1.02 -10.35 7.18
C TYR A 140 -1.87 -10.16 8.43
N ASP A 141 -1.42 -10.72 9.56
CA ASP A 141 -2.14 -10.69 10.83
C ASP A 141 -2.22 -9.27 11.39
N ARG A 142 -1.09 -8.55 11.49
CA ARG A 142 -1.09 -7.19 12.04
C ARG A 142 -1.89 -6.21 11.18
N ILE A 143 -1.86 -6.33 9.85
CA ILE A 143 -2.70 -5.50 8.98
C ILE A 143 -4.18 -5.83 9.25
N GLY A 144 -4.56 -7.11 9.29
CA GLY A 144 -5.94 -7.52 9.61
C GLY A 144 -6.43 -6.98 10.96
N ASP A 145 -5.62 -7.12 12.00
CA ASP A 145 -5.94 -6.60 13.35
C ASP A 145 -6.16 -5.07 13.33
N LEU A 146 -5.31 -4.33 12.61
CA LEU A 146 -5.43 -2.88 12.49
C LEU A 146 -6.69 -2.48 11.71
N LEU A 147 -6.98 -3.15 10.59
CA LEU A 147 -8.17 -2.88 9.76
C LEU A 147 -9.49 -3.12 10.51
N ALA A 148 -9.51 -4.01 11.50
CA ALA A 148 -10.67 -4.22 12.36
C ALA A 148 -10.95 -3.03 13.31
N THR A 149 -9.94 -2.20 13.60
CA THR A 149 -10.07 -1.09 14.55
C THR A 149 -10.83 0.11 13.96
N PRO A 150 -11.44 0.96 14.81
CA PRO A 150 -12.04 2.22 14.35
C PRO A 150 -11.05 3.19 13.68
N GLY A 151 -9.76 3.14 14.05
CA GLY A 151 -8.74 4.04 13.51
C GLY A 151 -8.37 3.78 12.05
N PHE A 152 -8.75 2.62 11.50
CA PHE A 152 -8.51 2.23 10.11
C PHE A 152 -9.80 2.19 9.28
N ARG A 153 -10.88 2.81 9.76
CA ARG A 153 -12.09 2.99 8.95
C ARG A 153 -11.83 3.98 7.80
N PRO A 154 -12.50 3.86 6.64
CA PRO A 154 -12.29 4.75 5.51
C PRO A 154 -12.35 6.24 5.87
N ARG A 155 -13.32 6.68 6.68
CA ARG A 155 -13.43 8.08 7.12
C ARG A 155 -12.31 8.47 8.09
N ALA A 156 -11.97 7.60 9.03
CA ALA A 156 -10.89 7.86 9.98
C ALA A 156 -9.53 8.00 9.28
N LEU A 157 -9.26 7.17 8.26
CA LEU A 157 -8.06 7.27 7.44
C LEU A 157 -8.07 8.52 6.55
N TYR A 158 -9.22 8.89 5.99
CA TYR A 158 -9.37 10.14 5.23
C TYR A 158 -8.93 11.36 6.05
N ASP A 159 -9.41 11.44 7.29
CA ASP A 159 -9.05 12.52 8.22
C ASP A 159 -7.57 12.42 8.65
N ARG A 160 -7.09 11.20 9.01
CA ARG A 160 -5.69 10.96 9.42
C ARG A 160 -4.71 11.37 8.32
N PHE A 161 -5.05 11.14 7.06
CA PHE A 161 -4.23 11.50 5.90
C PHE A 161 -4.36 12.97 5.49
N LYS A 162 -5.19 13.77 6.18
CA LYS A 162 -5.44 15.19 5.87
C LYS A 162 -5.84 15.41 4.43
N ILE A 163 -6.75 14.59 3.92
CA ILE A 163 -7.28 14.75 2.57
C ILE A 163 -8.31 15.90 2.60
N GLU A 164 -8.09 16.93 1.80
CA GLU A 164 -9.02 18.07 1.66
C GLU A 164 -10.04 17.79 0.56
N LEU A 165 -9.61 17.12 -0.51
CA LEU A 165 -10.46 16.77 -1.65
C LEU A 165 -10.06 15.41 -2.20
N ILE A 166 -11.06 14.57 -2.45
CA ILE A 166 -10.92 13.33 -3.22
C ILE A 166 -12.02 13.27 -4.27
N ALA A 167 -11.62 13.08 -5.53
CA ALA A 167 -12.54 12.85 -6.63
C ALA A 167 -12.55 11.37 -7.01
N THR A 168 -13.75 10.81 -7.23
CA THR A 168 -13.97 9.49 -7.81
C THR A 168 -14.34 9.62 -9.29
N THR A 169 -14.44 8.50 -10.00
CA THR A 169 -14.78 8.48 -11.43
C THR A 169 -15.85 7.43 -11.71
N GLU A 170 -17.01 7.87 -12.18
CA GLU A 170 -18.15 7.02 -12.53
C GLU A 170 -18.48 7.14 -14.02
N GLY A 171 -19.10 6.09 -14.60
CA GLY A 171 -19.59 6.13 -15.97
C GLY A 171 -20.78 7.09 -16.14
N ALA A 172 -20.93 7.62 -17.35
CA ALA A 172 -22.08 8.45 -17.74
C ALA A 172 -23.34 7.63 -18.03
#